data_AF-A0A662DD63-F1
#
_entry.id   AF-A0A662DD63-F1
#
_cell.length_a   1.000
_cell.length_b   1.000
_cell.length_c   1.000
_cell.angle_alpha   90.00
_cell.angle_beta   90.00
_cell.angle_gamma   90.00
#
_symmetry.space_group_name_H-M   'P 1'
#
loop_
_entity.id
_entity.type
_entity.pdbx_description
1 polymer ?
#
loop_
_entity_poly.entity_id
_entity_poly.type
_entity_poly.pdbx_seq_one_letter_code
_entity_poly.pdbx_strand_id
1 'polypeptide(L)'
;IYLIQGGFLQDWLLYDTDYNWRVEASKGGKLRAVGDIGTHWMDTIQFVTSLKIESVLADLATFIPLRKKPRGKVETFAGKEIKKMVEYEEVKVDTEDLAIVLFKFADSQARGVMTVSEVTAGRKSRLFFEIYGSTSALAWDEERANELWIGYRDKPNEILPKDPALIDESVRKYARYPGGHGEGFPDTHTQCNRAIYEYIRDEKYKEGVKPDFPTFEDGHIQQLLCEAILKSAKTGEWVKVRED
;
A
#
# COMPACT_ATOMS: atom_id res chain seq x y z
N ILE A 1 -19.83 2.54 -7.04
CA ILE A 1 -18.73 1.56 -7.10
C ILE A 1 -19.26 0.23 -6.58
N TYR A 2 -18.95 -0.88 -7.25
CA TYR A 2 -19.36 -2.24 -6.85
C TYR A 2 -18.22 -3.01 -6.21
N LEU A 3 -17.05 -3.04 -6.84
CA LEU A 3 -15.88 -3.79 -6.39
C LEU A 3 -14.64 -2.90 -6.40
N ILE A 4 -13.84 -3.02 -5.35
CA ILE A 4 -12.47 -2.50 -5.25
C ILE A 4 -11.58 -3.71 -4.95
N GLN A 5 -10.61 -4.01 -5.80
CA GLN A 5 -9.69 -5.11 -5.58
C GLN A 5 -8.26 -4.70 -5.84
N GLY A 6 -7.30 -5.38 -5.22
CA GLY A 6 -5.90 -5.10 -5.44
C GLY A 6 -5.01 -5.66 -4.36
N GLY A 7 -3.83 -5.07 -4.24
CA GLY A 7 -2.88 -5.48 -3.24
C GLY A 7 -1.55 -4.77 -3.32
N PHE A 8 -0.67 -5.18 -2.42
CA PHE A 8 0.74 -4.84 -2.47
C PHE A 8 1.55 -6.14 -2.37
N LEU A 9 2.22 -6.50 -3.46
CA LEU A 9 2.97 -7.75 -3.58
C LEU A 9 4.46 -7.47 -3.74
N GLN A 10 5.28 -8.17 -2.95
CA GLN A 10 6.73 -8.13 -2.99
C GLN A 10 7.31 -9.55 -2.78
N ASP A 11 8.58 -9.73 -3.10
CA ASP A 11 9.31 -11.01 -2.95
C ASP A 11 10.58 -10.92 -2.10
N TRP A 12 10.81 -9.79 -1.42
CA TRP A 12 12.07 -9.53 -0.72
C TRP A 12 12.26 -10.34 0.57
N LEU A 13 11.21 -10.99 1.08
CA LEU A 13 11.24 -11.87 2.25
C LEU A 13 11.02 -13.35 1.91
N LEU A 14 11.16 -13.73 0.63
CA LEU A 14 10.82 -15.06 0.11
C LEU A 14 11.64 -16.20 0.71
N TYR A 15 12.88 -15.95 1.16
CA TYR A 15 13.76 -16.98 1.72
C TYR A 15 13.85 -16.89 3.24
N ASP A 16 14.15 -18.02 3.88
CA ASP A 16 14.38 -18.10 5.33
C ASP A 16 15.62 -17.32 5.78
N THR A 17 16.53 -17.01 4.86
CA THR A 17 17.69 -16.14 5.08
C THR A 17 17.38 -14.65 4.98
N ASP A 18 16.22 -14.27 4.44
CA ASP A 18 15.85 -12.86 4.31
C ASP A 18 15.39 -12.35 5.68
N TYR A 19 16.15 -11.39 6.22
CA TYR A 19 15.97 -10.92 7.60
C TYR A 19 16.30 -9.44 7.76
N ASN A 20 15.41 -8.70 8.40
CA ASN A 20 15.73 -7.40 9.01
C ASN A 20 14.83 -7.17 10.22
N TRP A 21 14.92 -5.98 10.83
CA TRP A 21 14.15 -5.63 12.02
C TRP A 21 12.61 -5.72 11.84
N ARG A 22 12.08 -5.66 10.61
CA ARG A 22 10.63 -5.68 10.34
C ARG A 22 9.99 -7.01 10.72
N VAL A 23 10.74 -8.12 10.65
CA VAL A 23 10.20 -9.43 11.06
C VAL A 23 10.12 -9.59 12.59
N GLU A 24 10.76 -8.69 13.34
CA GLU A 24 10.74 -8.68 14.81
C GLU A 24 9.52 -7.87 15.32
N ALA A 25 8.48 -8.54 15.84
CA ALA A 25 7.27 -7.87 16.33
C ALA A 25 7.54 -6.88 17.49
N SER A 26 8.61 -7.10 18.25
CA SER A 26 9.06 -6.19 19.31
C SER A 26 9.52 -4.83 18.80
N LYS A 27 9.82 -4.70 17.49
CA LYS A 27 10.24 -3.46 16.84
C LYS A 27 9.19 -2.91 15.89
N GLY A 28 8.60 -3.78 15.05
CA GLY A 28 7.63 -3.38 14.02
C GLY A 28 6.16 -3.46 14.46
N GLY A 29 5.86 -4.06 15.61
CA GLY A 29 4.49 -4.38 16.01
C GLY A 29 4.03 -5.75 15.51
N LYS A 30 2.80 -6.13 15.83
CA LYS A 30 2.26 -7.48 15.54
C LYS A 30 1.85 -7.69 14.09
N LEU A 31 1.72 -6.62 13.32
CA LEU A 31 1.42 -6.66 11.90
C LEU A 31 2.66 -6.19 11.13
N ARG A 32 3.19 -7.05 10.27
CA ARG A 32 4.33 -6.73 9.42
C ARG A 32 3.89 -6.36 8.02
N ALA A 33 3.48 -7.33 7.19
CA ALA A 33 3.10 -7.06 5.81
C ALA A 33 1.94 -6.02 5.73
N VAL A 34 0.93 -6.13 6.60
CA VAL A 34 -0.18 -5.17 6.65
C VAL A 34 0.32 -3.79 7.05
N GLY A 35 1.16 -3.69 8.08
CA GLY A 35 1.68 -2.42 8.60
C GLY A 35 2.65 -1.72 7.64
N ASP A 36 3.55 -2.49 7.02
CA ASP A 36 4.63 -1.99 6.15
C ASP A 36 4.10 -1.62 4.76
N ILE A 37 3.30 -2.48 4.13
CA ILE A 37 2.86 -2.28 2.74
C ILE A 37 1.34 -2.30 2.55
N GLY A 38 0.57 -2.93 3.44
CA GLY A 38 -0.89 -2.92 3.38
C GLY A 38 -1.50 -1.54 3.64
N THR A 39 -0.91 -0.76 4.54
CA THR A 39 -1.31 0.62 4.85
C THR A 39 -1.24 1.53 3.62
N HIS A 40 -0.22 1.37 2.76
CA HIS A 40 -0.13 2.12 1.50
C HIS A 40 -1.32 1.85 0.59
N TRP A 41 -1.74 0.58 0.46
CA TRP A 41 -2.90 0.24 -0.35
C TRP A 41 -4.18 0.80 0.29
N MET A 42 -4.37 0.60 1.61
CA MET A 42 -5.51 1.07 2.39
C MET A 42 -5.67 2.60 2.38
N ASP A 43 -4.59 3.35 2.33
CA ASP A 43 -4.63 4.80 2.15
C ASP A 43 -5.01 5.17 0.71
N THR A 44 -4.33 4.56 -0.28
CA THR A 44 -4.53 4.86 -1.69
C THR A 44 -5.98 4.67 -2.14
N ILE A 45 -6.63 3.54 -1.81
CA ILE A 45 -8.01 3.33 -2.26
C ILE A 45 -9.01 4.27 -1.56
N GLN A 46 -8.80 4.62 -0.29
CA GLN A 46 -9.65 5.58 0.41
C GLN A 46 -9.48 6.98 -0.19
N PHE A 47 -8.25 7.36 -0.54
CA PHE A 47 -7.96 8.62 -1.23
C PHE A 47 -8.61 8.68 -2.61
N VAL A 48 -8.39 7.69 -3.48
CA VAL A 48 -8.88 7.77 -4.88
C VAL A 48 -10.40 7.57 -5.00
N THR A 49 -11.03 6.88 -4.05
CA THR A 49 -12.49 6.64 -4.09
C THR A 49 -13.29 7.57 -3.18
N SER A 50 -12.62 8.28 -2.27
CA SER A 50 -13.24 9.00 -1.15
C SER A 50 -14.11 8.14 -0.23
N LEU A 51 -14.07 6.81 -0.37
CA LEU A 51 -14.81 5.90 0.49
C LEU A 51 -14.01 5.60 1.75
N LYS A 52 -14.67 5.63 2.91
CA LYS A 52 -14.07 5.22 4.18
C LYS A 52 -14.28 3.72 4.40
N ILE A 53 -13.24 3.01 4.81
CA ILE A 53 -13.37 1.62 5.25
C ILE A 53 -14.11 1.58 6.60
N GLU A 54 -15.24 0.87 6.66
CA GLU A 54 -16.07 0.76 7.89
C GLU A 54 -15.79 -0.55 8.64
N SER A 55 -15.57 -1.65 7.93
CA SER A 55 -15.30 -2.95 8.56
C SER A 55 -14.47 -3.87 7.70
N VAL A 56 -13.76 -4.77 8.40
CA VAL A 56 -12.80 -5.70 7.82
C VAL A 56 -13.08 -7.15 8.24
N LEU A 57 -12.78 -8.10 7.36
CA LEU A 57 -12.63 -9.52 7.67
C LEU A 57 -11.27 -9.99 7.15
N ALA A 58 -10.38 -10.45 8.03
CA ALA A 58 -8.99 -10.72 7.69
C ALA A 58 -8.59 -12.19 7.92
N ASP A 59 -7.75 -12.69 7.01
CA ASP A 59 -6.98 -13.93 7.17
C ASP A 59 -5.49 -13.60 7.05
N LEU A 60 -4.70 -14.03 8.03
CA LEU A 60 -3.26 -13.74 8.13
C LEU A 60 -2.48 -15.05 8.17
N ALA A 61 -1.37 -15.11 7.42
CA ALA A 61 -0.53 -16.30 7.38
C ALA A 61 0.96 -15.97 7.55
N THR A 62 1.65 -16.82 8.31
CA THR A 62 3.11 -16.87 8.39
C THR A 62 3.58 -18.17 7.76
N PHE A 63 4.24 -18.08 6.62
CA PHE A 63 4.75 -19.22 5.86
C PHE A 63 6.18 -19.57 6.27
N ILE A 64 6.96 -18.60 6.75
CA ILE A 64 8.35 -18.78 7.17
C ILE A 64 8.46 -18.48 8.68
N PRO A 65 8.08 -19.43 9.55
CA PRO A 65 7.99 -19.21 11.00
C PRO A 65 9.36 -19.13 11.70
N LEU A 66 10.43 -19.56 11.02
CA LEU A 66 11.80 -19.49 11.50
C LEU A 66 12.66 -18.84 10.43
N ARG A 67 13.35 -17.75 10.78
CA ARG A 67 14.29 -17.07 9.90
C ARG A 67 15.70 -17.06 10.48
N LYS A 68 16.69 -17.08 9.60
CA LYS A 68 18.12 -17.07 9.92
C LYS A 68 18.60 -15.64 10.05
N LYS A 69 18.64 -15.13 11.28
CA LYS A 69 19.20 -13.81 11.58
C LYS A 69 20.73 -13.90 11.56
N PRO A 70 21.42 -13.15 10.70
CA PRO A 70 22.88 -13.20 10.67
C PRO A 70 23.48 -12.62 11.95
N ARG A 71 24.54 -13.26 12.47
CA ARG A 71 25.36 -12.75 13.58
C ARG A 71 26.37 -11.74 13.05
N GLY A 72 26.22 -10.47 13.45
CA GLY A 72 27.11 -9.37 13.05
C GLY A 72 26.39 -8.25 12.29
N LYS A 73 27.11 -7.18 11.93
CA LYS A 73 26.56 -6.11 11.08
C LYS A 73 26.46 -6.61 9.64
N VAL A 74 25.24 -6.85 9.16
CA VAL A 74 24.97 -7.11 7.73
C VAL A 74 24.49 -5.81 7.11
N GLU A 75 25.16 -5.36 6.06
CA GLU A 75 24.69 -4.24 5.25
C GLU A 75 23.48 -4.68 4.42
N THR A 76 22.37 -3.98 4.57
CA THR A 76 21.04 -4.32 4.01
C THR A 76 20.98 -4.28 2.47
N PHE A 77 22.09 -4.03 1.77
CA PHE A 77 22.15 -3.88 0.30
C PHE A 77 23.39 -4.51 -0.37
N ALA A 78 24.16 -5.35 0.32
CA ALA A 78 25.22 -6.11 -0.34
C ALA A 78 24.57 -7.09 -1.33
N GLY A 79 24.88 -6.93 -2.62
CA GLY A 79 24.22 -7.62 -3.73
C GLY A 79 24.22 -9.16 -3.63
N LYS A 80 23.60 -9.80 -4.63
CA LYS A 80 23.33 -11.25 -4.80
C LYS A 80 24.56 -12.20 -4.80
N GLU A 81 25.59 -11.93 -4.01
CA GLU A 81 26.75 -12.78 -3.79
C GLU A 81 26.97 -13.02 -2.29
N ILE A 82 26.16 -13.89 -1.68
CA ILE A 82 26.48 -14.47 -0.38
C ILE A 82 27.16 -15.82 -0.62
N LYS A 83 28.49 -15.80 -0.78
CA LYS A 83 29.36 -17.01 -0.84
C LYS A 83 30.08 -17.33 0.46
N LYS A 84 29.76 -16.67 1.58
CA LYS A 84 30.25 -17.05 2.91
C LYS A 84 29.09 -17.46 3.80
N MET A 85 29.20 -18.63 4.42
CA MET A 85 28.34 -19.02 5.54
C MET A 85 28.52 -17.98 6.64
N VAL A 86 27.56 -17.06 6.74
CA VAL A 86 27.46 -16.14 7.88
C VAL A 86 26.90 -16.97 9.03
N GLU A 87 27.57 -16.97 10.19
CA GLU A 87 26.96 -17.55 11.38
C GLU A 87 25.60 -16.89 11.62
N TYR A 88 24.58 -17.67 11.96
CA TYR A 88 23.24 -17.15 12.18
C TYR A 88 22.66 -17.69 13.48
N GLU A 89 21.65 -16.98 13.98
CA GLU A 89 20.72 -17.49 14.97
C GLU A 89 19.34 -17.68 14.34
N GLU A 90 18.63 -18.72 14.75
CA GLU A 90 17.25 -18.91 14.33
C GLU A 90 16.33 -18.03 15.19
N VAL A 91 15.52 -17.23 14.52
CA VAL A 91 14.55 -16.34 15.15
C VAL A 91 13.16 -16.79 14.76
N LYS A 92 12.31 -17.01 15.76
CA LYS A 92 10.89 -17.26 15.55
C LYS A 92 10.22 -15.98 15.06
N VAL A 93 9.48 -16.09 13.96
CA VAL A 93 8.67 -15.03 13.39
C VAL A 93 7.23 -15.22 13.85
N ASP A 94 6.68 -14.20 14.50
CA ASP A 94 5.30 -14.12 14.98
C ASP A 94 4.47 -13.03 14.28
N THR A 95 5.00 -12.52 13.16
CA THR A 95 4.35 -11.60 12.23
C THR A 95 3.92 -12.31 10.95
N GLU A 96 2.95 -11.75 10.24
CA GLU A 96 2.41 -12.29 8.99
C GLU A 96 3.30 -12.02 7.78
N ASP A 97 3.43 -13.01 6.89
CA ASP A 97 4.00 -12.87 5.54
C ASP A 97 2.92 -12.52 4.48
N LEU A 98 1.66 -12.82 4.79
CA LEU A 98 0.50 -12.62 3.93
C LEU A 98 -0.70 -12.15 4.75
N ALA A 99 -1.46 -11.23 4.15
CA ALA A 99 -2.80 -10.89 4.59
C ALA A 99 -3.77 -10.87 3.40
N ILE A 100 -4.93 -11.49 3.58
CA ILE A 100 -6.09 -11.35 2.69
C ILE A 100 -7.20 -10.69 3.50
N VAL A 101 -7.62 -9.51 3.09
CA VAL A 101 -8.58 -8.69 3.85
C VAL A 101 -9.76 -8.32 2.96
N LEU A 102 -10.96 -8.64 3.42
CA LEU A 102 -12.21 -8.18 2.83
C LEU A 102 -12.66 -6.89 3.52
N PHE A 103 -13.23 -5.96 2.75
CA PHE A 103 -13.68 -4.66 3.25
C PHE A 103 -15.15 -4.38 2.95
N LYS A 104 -15.79 -3.67 3.88
CA LYS A 104 -17.02 -2.91 3.63
C LYS A 104 -16.72 -1.44 3.85
N PHE A 105 -17.37 -0.59 3.07
CA PHE A 105 -17.17 0.86 3.08
C PHE A 105 -18.41 1.56 3.65
N ALA A 106 -18.19 2.65 4.38
CA ALA A 106 -19.26 3.48 4.93
C ALA A 106 -20.08 4.10 3.78
N ASP A 107 -21.40 4.21 3.99
CA ASP A 107 -22.35 4.84 3.07
C ASP A 107 -22.26 4.36 1.60
N SER A 108 -21.81 3.12 1.39
CA SER A 108 -21.54 2.58 0.07
C SER A 108 -21.88 1.09 -0.03
N GLN A 109 -22.36 0.68 -1.21
CA GLN A 109 -22.58 -0.73 -1.54
C GLN A 109 -21.29 -1.47 -1.94
N ALA A 110 -20.18 -0.73 -2.10
CA ALA A 110 -18.92 -1.30 -2.55
C ALA A 110 -18.45 -2.45 -1.63
N ARG A 111 -17.78 -3.42 -2.24
CA ARG A 111 -17.03 -4.47 -1.55
C ARG A 111 -15.57 -4.38 -1.93
N GLY A 112 -14.70 -4.57 -0.94
CA GLY A 112 -13.26 -4.49 -1.13
C GLY A 112 -12.59 -5.84 -0.90
N VAL A 113 -11.48 -6.09 -1.59
CA VAL A 113 -10.52 -7.13 -1.23
C VAL A 113 -9.09 -6.64 -1.47
N MET A 114 -8.22 -6.90 -0.50
CA MET A 114 -6.79 -6.62 -0.58
C MET A 114 -6.02 -7.90 -0.32
N THR A 115 -5.00 -8.16 -1.15
CA THR A 115 -3.97 -9.16 -0.86
C THR A 115 -2.64 -8.46 -0.65
N VAL A 116 -2.01 -8.70 0.50
CA VAL A 116 -0.70 -8.14 0.82
C VAL A 116 0.25 -9.26 1.10
N SER A 117 1.43 -9.25 0.46
CA SER A 117 2.41 -10.32 0.66
C SER A 117 3.82 -9.86 0.37
N GLU A 118 4.77 -10.30 1.21
CA GLU A 118 6.21 -10.05 1.03
C GLU A 118 6.96 -11.31 0.54
N VAL A 119 6.21 -12.38 0.26
CA VAL A 119 6.72 -13.70 -0.19
C VAL A 119 6.12 -14.11 -1.54
N THR A 120 5.73 -13.14 -2.37
CA THR A 120 5.13 -13.39 -3.69
C THR A 120 6.20 -13.36 -4.79
N ALA A 121 6.82 -14.51 -5.03
CA ALA A 121 7.93 -14.68 -5.98
C ALA A 121 7.73 -13.93 -7.31
N GLY A 122 8.70 -13.11 -7.69
CA GLY A 122 8.72 -12.36 -8.95
C GLY A 122 8.16 -10.94 -8.87
N ARG A 123 7.38 -10.60 -7.84
CA ARG A 123 6.86 -9.23 -7.63
C ARG A 123 7.84 -8.38 -6.85
N LYS A 124 8.12 -7.17 -7.33
CA LYS A 124 9.17 -6.32 -6.75
C LYS A 124 8.60 -5.27 -5.81
N SER A 125 7.72 -4.44 -6.34
CA SER A 125 6.96 -3.46 -5.56
C SER A 125 5.67 -3.20 -6.29
N ARG A 126 4.76 -4.18 -6.23
CA ARG A 126 3.51 -4.11 -6.99
C ARG A 126 2.37 -3.65 -6.10
N LEU A 127 2.31 -2.36 -5.82
CA LEU A 127 1.07 -1.74 -5.37
C LEU A 127 0.15 -1.61 -6.59
N PHE A 128 -1.01 -2.26 -6.55
CA PHE A 128 -1.97 -2.20 -7.64
C PHE A 128 -3.40 -2.19 -7.13
N PHE A 129 -4.30 -1.58 -7.88
CA PHE A 129 -5.72 -1.60 -7.58
C PHE A 129 -6.55 -1.57 -8.86
N GLU A 130 -7.76 -2.08 -8.75
CA GLU A 130 -8.80 -2.09 -9.76
C GLU A 130 -10.12 -1.68 -9.09
N ILE A 131 -10.83 -0.74 -9.71
CA ILE A 131 -12.09 -0.19 -9.20
C ILE A 131 -13.14 -0.38 -10.28
N TYR A 132 -14.22 -1.09 -9.96
CA TYR A 132 -15.31 -1.40 -10.88
C TYR A 132 -16.58 -0.66 -10.49
N GLY A 133 -16.99 0.26 -11.36
CA GLY A 133 -18.23 1.01 -11.25
C GLY A 133 -19.36 0.40 -12.07
N SER A 134 -20.48 1.11 -12.11
CA SER A 134 -21.66 0.74 -12.91
C SER A 134 -21.49 1.06 -14.41
N THR A 135 -20.59 1.97 -14.75
CA THR A 135 -20.42 2.51 -16.11
C THR A 135 -19.01 2.29 -16.69
N SER A 136 -18.00 2.25 -15.82
CA SER A 136 -16.60 2.08 -16.20
C SER A 136 -15.80 1.40 -15.10
N ALA A 137 -14.56 1.05 -15.42
CA ALA A 137 -13.57 0.54 -14.48
C ALA A 137 -12.26 1.31 -14.60
N LEU A 138 -11.45 1.27 -13.54
CA LEU A 138 -10.11 1.82 -13.50
C LEU A 138 -9.14 0.75 -12.98
N ALA A 139 -7.93 0.71 -13.51
CA ALA A 139 -6.86 -0.14 -12.99
C ALA A 139 -5.52 0.59 -13.06
N TRP A 140 -4.76 0.52 -11.97
CA TRP A 140 -3.43 1.13 -11.87
C TRP A 140 -2.46 0.14 -11.21
N ASP A 141 -1.22 0.14 -11.65
CA ASP A 141 -0.15 -0.77 -11.23
C ASP A 141 1.15 0.02 -11.10
N GLU A 142 1.75 0.05 -9.90
CA GLU A 142 2.99 0.79 -9.63
C GLU A 142 4.15 0.32 -10.52
N GLU A 143 4.21 -0.96 -10.90
CA GLU A 143 5.24 -1.47 -11.83
C GLU A 143 5.07 -0.87 -13.24
N ARG A 144 3.93 -0.21 -13.51
CA ARG A 144 3.62 0.60 -14.70
C ARG A 144 2.99 1.95 -14.31
N ALA A 145 3.58 2.64 -13.34
CA ALA A 145 3.02 3.84 -12.69
C ALA A 145 2.59 4.99 -13.61
N ASN A 146 3.09 5.05 -14.85
CA ASN A 146 2.79 6.12 -15.82
C ASN A 146 1.60 5.81 -16.73
N GLU A 147 0.85 4.74 -16.46
CA GLU A 147 -0.33 4.32 -17.22
C GLU A 147 -1.51 4.11 -16.27
N LEU A 148 -2.69 4.58 -16.68
CA LEU A 148 -3.97 4.26 -16.04
C LEU A 148 -4.86 3.57 -17.07
N TRP A 149 -5.28 2.33 -16.79
CA TRP A 149 -6.24 1.63 -17.63
C TRP A 149 -7.66 2.07 -17.29
N ILE A 150 -8.46 2.34 -18.32
CA ILE A 150 -9.87 2.71 -18.19
C ILE A 150 -10.72 1.71 -18.98
N GLY A 151 -11.56 0.99 -18.25
CA GLY A 151 -12.41 -0.06 -18.78
C GLY A 151 -13.82 0.40 -19.11
N TYR A 152 -14.37 -0.09 -20.23
CA TYR A 152 -15.73 0.19 -20.66
C TYR A 152 -16.44 -1.08 -21.14
N ARG A 153 -17.77 -1.09 -21.04
CA ARG A 153 -18.60 -2.17 -21.57
C ARG A 153 -18.86 -2.03 -23.07
N ASP A 154 -19.25 -0.83 -23.48
CA ASP A 154 -19.86 -0.58 -24.79
C ASP A 154 -18.90 0.09 -25.79
N LYS A 155 -17.63 0.27 -25.40
CA LYS A 155 -16.55 0.79 -26.27
C LYS A 155 -15.21 0.14 -25.90
N PRO A 156 -14.17 0.25 -26.74
CA PRO A 156 -12.83 -0.22 -26.41
C PRO A 156 -12.32 0.40 -25.10
N ASN A 157 -11.51 -0.38 -24.38
CA ASN A 157 -10.77 0.12 -23.23
C ASN A 157 -9.68 1.09 -23.67
N GLU A 158 -9.28 1.96 -22.75
CA GLU A 158 -8.29 3.01 -22.99
C GLU A 158 -7.11 2.86 -22.02
N ILE A 159 -5.94 3.32 -22.45
CA ILE A 159 -4.79 3.56 -21.58
C ILE A 159 -4.57 5.07 -21.57
N LEU A 160 -4.77 5.68 -20.41
CA LEU A 160 -4.46 7.08 -20.18
C LEU A 160 -2.99 7.18 -19.73
N PRO A 161 -2.08 7.71 -20.56
CA PRO A 161 -0.71 7.95 -20.15
C PRO A 161 -0.65 9.12 -19.17
N LYS A 162 0.36 9.13 -18.31
CA LYS A 162 0.72 10.27 -17.48
C LYS A 162 1.29 11.39 -18.36
N ASP A 163 0.40 12.19 -18.93
CA ASP A 163 0.71 13.35 -19.75
C ASP A 163 -0.09 14.56 -19.23
N PRO A 164 0.57 15.65 -18.79
CA PRO A 164 -0.12 16.84 -18.31
C PRO A 164 -1.09 17.45 -19.34
N ALA A 165 -0.90 17.21 -20.64
CA ALA A 165 -1.82 17.67 -21.68
C ALA A 165 -3.12 16.83 -21.78
N LEU A 166 -3.10 15.58 -21.30
CA LEU A 166 -4.20 14.62 -21.47
C LEU A 166 -4.95 14.30 -20.17
N ILE A 167 -4.38 14.66 -19.01
CA ILE A 167 -5.02 14.48 -17.69
C ILE A 167 -5.82 15.73 -17.26
N ASP A 168 -6.68 15.53 -16.26
CA ASP A 168 -7.49 16.59 -15.66
C ASP A 168 -6.62 17.73 -15.12
N GLU A 169 -7.08 18.96 -15.30
CA GLU A 169 -6.34 20.17 -14.92
C GLU A 169 -5.96 20.20 -13.43
N SER A 170 -6.83 19.67 -12.56
CA SER A 170 -6.60 19.66 -11.11
C SER A 170 -5.39 18.83 -10.68
N VAL A 171 -4.98 17.84 -11.49
CA VAL A 171 -3.87 16.93 -11.18
C VAL A 171 -2.62 17.19 -12.02
N ARG A 172 -2.66 18.12 -13.00
CA ARG A 172 -1.51 18.44 -13.87
C ARG A 172 -0.25 18.82 -13.09
N LYS A 173 -0.41 19.49 -11.95
CA LYS A 173 0.71 19.85 -11.06
C LYS A 173 1.54 18.64 -10.60
N TYR A 174 0.94 17.43 -10.63
CA TYR A 174 1.60 16.18 -10.25
C TYR A 174 2.26 15.42 -11.41
N ALA A 175 2.15 15.90 -12.65
CA ALA A 175 2.85 15.38 -13.82
C ALA A 175 3.85 16.43 -14.34
N ARG A 176 5.10 16.32 -13.91
CA ARG A 176 6.11 17.37 -14.09
C ARG A 176 6.75 17.36 -15.48
N TYR A 177 6.84 16.19 -16.10
CA TYR A 177 7.45 16.04 -17.42
C TYR A 177 6.40 15.94 -18.53
N PRO A 178 6.74 16.33 -19.77
CA PRO A 178 5.87 16.13 -20.93
C PRO A 178 5.56 14.64 -21.15
N GLY A 179 4.45 14.35 -21.83
CA GLY A 179 4.07 12.99 -22.22
C GLY A 179 5.23 12.18 -22.81
N GLY A 180 5.36 10.94 -22.35
CA GLY A 180 6.44 10.01 -22.74
C GLY A 180 7.70 10.07 -21.86
N HIS A 181 7.82 11.04 -20.96
CA HIS A 181 8.91 11.11 -19.98
C HIS A 181 8.42 10.57 -18.63
N GLY A 182 8.82 9.35 -18.30
CA GLY A 182 8.33 8.66 -17.10
C GLY A 182 8.78 9.30 -15.80
N GLU A 183 7.87 9.32 -14.83
CA GLU A 183 8.17 9.55 -13.41
C GLU A 183 8.22 8.22 -12.65
N GLY A 184 8.92 8.20 -11.52
CA GLY A 184 9.07 7.01 -10.69
C GLY A 184 9.02 7.31 -9.19
N PHE A 185 9.51 6.35 -8.41
CA PHE A 185 9.49 6.39 -6.95
C PHE A 185 10.07 7.68 -6.32
N PRO A 186 11.19 8.27 -6.79
CA PRO A 186 11.71 9.52 -6.22
C PRO A 186 10.80 10.73 -6.45
N ASP A 187 10.05 10.72 -7.57
CA ASP A 187 9.17 11.82 -7.92
C ASP A 187 8.00 11.92 -6.91
N THR A 188 7.43 10.78 -6.47
CA THR A 188 6.32 10.79 -5.49
C THR A 188 6.70 11.49 -4.19
N HIS A 189 7.92 11.25 -3.69
CA HIS A 189 8.46 11.92 -2.50
C HIS A 189 8.64 13.41 -2.73
N THR A 190 9.13 13.78 -3.91
CA THR A 190 9.31 15.18 -4.29
C THR A 190 7.95 15.90 -4.34
N GLN A 191 6.93 15.28 -4.93
CA GLN A 191 5.58 15.85 -5.01
C GLN A 191 4.93 15.98 -3.62
N CYS A 192 5.05 14.97 -2.76
CA CYS A 192 4.49 15.01 -1.40
C CYS A 192 5.15 16.10 -0.55
N ASN A 193 6.49 16.16 -0.53
CA ASN A 193 7.20 17.22 0.17
C ASN A 193 6.79 18.59 -0.36
N ARG A 194 6.73 18.78 -1.68
CA ARG A 194 6.31 20.05 -2.27
C ARG A 194 4.92 20.47 -1.79
N ALA A 195 3.94 19.57 -1.78
CA ALA A 195 2.59 19.87 -1.31
C ALA A 195 2.57 20.34 0.15
N ILE A 196 3.36 19.70 1.03
CA ILE A 196 3.51 20.11 2.44
C ILE A 196 4.14 21.50 2.54
N TYR A 197 5.27 21.74 1.85
CA TYR A 197 5.97 23.01 1.91
C TYR A 197 5.14 24.17 1.34
N GLU A 198 4.42 23.96 0.24
CA GLU A 198 3.51 24.95 -0.34
C GLU A 198 2.35 25.27 0.61
N TYR A 199 1.77 24.26 1.26
CA TYR A 199 0.69 24.44 2.22
C TYR A 199 1.11 25.26 3.45
N ILE A 200 2.34 25.07 3.93
CA ILE A 200 2.91 25.86 5.04
C ILE A 200 3.26 27.28 4.57
N ARG A 201 3.98 27.41 3.44
CA ARG A 201 4.41 28.70 2.87
C ARG A 201 3.23 29.63 2.62
N ASP A 202 2.15 29.08 2.07
CA ASP A 202 0.95 29.84 1.70
C ASP A 202 -0.02 30.00 2.89
N GLU A 203 0.38 29.57 4.10
CA GLU A 203 -0.39 29.66 5.35
C GLU A 203 -1.81 29.08 5.29
N LYS A 204 -2.05 28.11 4.38
CA LYS A 204 -3.36 27.49 4.14
C LYS A 204 -3.99 26.86 5.39
N TYR A 205 -3.15 26.42 6.33
CA TYR A 205 -3.57 25.91 7.63
C TYR A 205 -4.28 26.96 8.51
N LYS A 206 -4.00 28.26 8.32
CA LYS A 206 -4.70 29.35 9.03
C LYS A 206 -6.07 29.64 8.44
N GLU A 207 -6.26 29.33 7.16
CA GLU A 207 -7.51 29.53 6.42
C GLU A 207 -8.48 28.34 6.54
N GLY A 208 -8.07 27.28 7.24
CA GLY A 208 -8.87 26.06 7.38
C GLY A 208 -9.00 25.25 6.09
N VAL A 209 -8.12 25.48 5.12
CA VAL A 209 -8.08 24.70 3.87
C VAL A 209 -7.62 23.28 4.19
N LYS A 210 -8.37 22.26 3.77
CA LYS A 210 -7.96 20.87 3.97
C LYS A 210 -6.71 20.56 3.11
N PRO A 211 -5.67 19.92 3.67
CA PRO A 211 -4.50 19.51 2.88
C PRO A 211 -4.84 18.43 1.86
N ASP A 212 -4.09 18.40 0.76
CA ASP A 212 -4.16 17.39 -0.30
C ASP A 212 -3.09 16.28 -0.13
N PHE A 213 -2.57 16.13 1.09
CA PHE A 213 -1.59 15.13 1.51
C PHE A 213 -2.00 14.50 2.85
N PRO A 214 -1.52 13.29 3.18
CA PRO A 214 -1.87 12.62 4.42
C PRO A 214 -1.42 13.39 5.67
N THR A 215 -2.28 13.44 6.67
CA THR A 215 -2.08 14.09 7.97
C THR A 215 -1.89 13.06 9.09
N PHE A 216 -1.67 13.52 10.32
CA PHE A 216 -1.64 12.64 11.49
C PHE A 216 -3.00 12.02 11.80
N GLU A 217 -4.10 12.67 11.43
CA GLU A 217 -5.44 12.09 11.53
C GLU A 217 -5.57 10.89 10.59
N ASP A 218 -5.14 11.03 9.33
CA ASP A 218 -5.10 9.93 8.38
C ASP A 218 -4.20 8.79 8.88
N GLY A 219 -3.03 9.12 9.45
CA GLY A 219 -2.14 8.15 10.09
C GLY A 219 -2.77 7.42 11.28
N HIS A 220 -3.58 8.09 12.09
CA HIS A 220 -4.32 7.48 13.18
C HIS A 220 -5.38 6.50 12.66
N ILE A 221 -6.12 6.86 11.61
CA ILE A 221 -7.09 5.98 10.95
C ILE A 221 -6.41 4.70 10.44
N GLN A 222 -5.21 4.81 9.87
CA GLN A 222 -4.44 3.62 9.45
C GLN A 222 -4.09 2.70 10.63
N GLN A 223 -3.80 3.24 11.81
CA GLN A 223 -3.59 2.43 13.02
C GLN A 223 -4.88 1.71 13.45
N LEU A 224 -6.01 2.41 13.47
CA LEU A 224 -7.32 1.80 13.79
C LEU A 224 -7.67 0.66 12.82
N LEU A 225 -7.34 0.82 11.53
CA LEU A 225 -7.49 -0.23 10.53
C LEU A 225 -6.61 -1.45 10.83
N CYS A 226 -5.34 -1.22 11.17
CA CYS A 226 -4.41 -2.29 11.56
C CYS A 226 -4.92 -3.05 12.80
N GLU A 227 -5.41 -2.33 13.81
CA GLU A 227 -5.99 -2.95 15.01
C GLU A 227 -7.23 -3.79 14.70
N ALA A 228 -8.13 -3.27 13.84
CA ALA A 228 -9.32 -3.99 13.40
C ALA A 228 -8.97 -5.27 12.61
N ILE A 229 -7.98 -5.21 11.72
CA ILE A 229 -7.48 -6.36 10.96
C ILE A 229 -6.91 -7.42 11.90
N LEU A 230 -6.04 -7.01 12.83
CA LEU A 230 -5.43 -7.93 13.80
C LEU A 230 -6.49 -8.57 14.71
N LYS A 231 -7.53 -7.83 15.09
CA LYS A 231 -8.65 -8.37 15.85
C LYS A 231 -9.47 -9.36 15.03
N SER A 232 -9.80 -9.01 13.79
CA SER A 232 -10.58 -9.84 12.88
C SER A 232 -9.91 -11.19 12.62
N ALA A 233 -8.61 -11.18 12.35
CA ALA A 233 -7.82 -12.39 12.13
C ALA A 233 -7.82 -13.35 13.33
N LYS A 234 -7.92 -12.81 14.56
CA LYS A 234 -7.97 -13.62 15.78
C LYS A 234 -9.35 -14.20 16.06
N THR A 235 -10.41 -13.46 15.71
CA THR A 235 -11.78 -13.88 16.03
C THR A 235 -12.47 -14.62 14.88
N GLY A 236 -12.00 -14.46 13.65
CA GLY A 236 -12.66 -14.99 12.45
C GLY A 236 -13.94 -14.23 12.10
N GLU A 237 -14.10 -12.99 12.59
CA GLU A 237 -15.33 -12.21 12.47
C GLU A 237 -15.10 -10.88 11.76
N TRP A 238 -16.19 -10.30 11.23
CA TRP A 238 -16.19 -8.93 10.75
C TRP A 238 -15.99 -7.97 11.92
N VAL A 239 -14.98 -7.11 11.83
CA VAL A 239 -14.68 -6.09 12.85
C VAL A 239 -14.92 -4.71 12.27
N LYS A 240 -15.72 -3.90 12.96
CA LYS A 240 -15.86 -2.46 12.65
C LYS A 240 -14.59 -1.70 13.06
N VAL A 241 -14.16 -0.79 12.21
CA VAL A 241 -13.15 0.23 12.51
C VAL A 241 -13.83 1.26 13.39
N ARG A 242 -13.34 1.47 14.62
CA ARG A 242 -13.92 2.43 15.55
C ARG A 242 -13.03 3.67 15.58
N GLU A 243 -13.60 4.82 15.26
CA GLU A 243 -13.07 6.12 15.64
C GLU A 243 -13.64 6.36 17.06
N ASP A 244 -12.79 6.23 18.09
CA ASP A 244 -13.20 6.47 19.49
C ASP A 244 -13.50 7.96 19.74
#